data_AF-A0A7S0LVS9-F1
#
_entry.id   AF-A0A7S0LVS9-F1
#
_cell.length_a   1.000
_cell.length_b   1.000
_cell.length_c   1.000
_cell.angle_alpha   90.00
_cell.angle_beta   90.00
_cell.angle_gamma   90.00
#
_symmetry.space_group_name_H-M   'P 1'
#
loop_
_entity.id
_entity.type
_entity.pdbx_description
1 polymer ?
#
loop_
_entity_poly.entity_id
_entity_poly.type
_entity_poly.pdbx_seq_one_letter_code
_entity_poly.pdbx_strand_id
1 'polypeptide(L)'
;MLVTGTMSLLVVSLFPRLSVLSLLAYSFGCRHGIDADHIAAIDNVTRRLVASGQRAVTVGVWFSLGHCTVVVLLCAAVIAGASTTSSSFKALSELGAAVGPWVAAGVLLLMGGFNLYSARELAKQWRRQQAWGHEHEIASLVTSCCPALVSAIDRPSRVYWVGLLFGLGLDTATEIALLTMTAISTPSSPALCALVL
;
A
#
# COMPACT_ATOMS: atom_id res chain seq x y z
N MET A 1 -6.36 -5.15 -10.22
CA MET A 1 -7.00 -4.32 -11.27
C MET A 1 -7.98 -5.10 -12.13
N LEU A 2 -7.61 -6.20 -12.79
CA LEU A 2 -8.58 -7.01 -13.58
C LEU A 2 -9.70 -7.63 -12.71
N VAL A 3 -9.33 -8.23 -11.57
CA VAL A 3 -10.31 -8.83 -10.63
C VAL A 3 -11.21 -7.76 -10.00
N THR A 4 -10.63 -6.63 -9.56
CA THR A 4 -11.41 -5.52 -8.99
C THR A 4 -12.34 -4.89 -10.02
N GLY A 5 -11.88 -4.67 -11.27
CA GLY A 5 -12.71 -4.13 -12.35
C GLY A 5 -13.88 -5.04 -12.73
N THR A 6 -13.68 -6.37 -12.76
CA THR A 6 -14.78 -7.33 -12.99
C THR A 6 -15.80 -7.36 -11.86
N MET A 7 -15.36 -7.21 -10.60
CA MET A 7 -16.26 -7.08 -9.45
C MET A 7 -17.03 -5.75 -9.47
N SER A 8 -16.39 -4.62 -9.80
CA SER A 8 -17.10 -3.34 -9.95
C SER A 8 -18.13 -3.38 -11.09
N LEU A 9 -17.81 -4.02 -12.23
CA LEU A 9 -18.76 -4.24 -13.32
C LEU A 9 -19.95 -5.14 -12.90
N LEU A 10 -19.68 -6.17 -12.10
CA LEU A 10 -20.72 -7.02 -11.52
C LEU A 10 -21.62 -6.22 -10.58
N VAL A 11 -21.07 -5.38 -9.70
CA VAL A 11 -21.85 -4.53 -8.79
C VAL A 11 -22.68 -3.49 -9.56
N VAL A 12 -22.13 -2.89 -10.62
CA VAL A 12 -22.86 -1.96 -11.50
C VAL A 12 -24.05 -2.66 -12.17
N SER A 13 -23.88 -3.91 -12.62
CA SER A 13 -24.95 -4.67 -13.29
C SER A 13 -26.02 -5.20 -12.32
N LEU A 14 -25.65 -5.53 -11.08
CA LEU A 14 -26.57 -6.04 -10.07
C LEU A 14 -27.26 -4.92 -9.27
N PHE A 15 -26.60 -3.78 -9.07
CA PHE A 15 -27.07 -2.67 -8.25
C PHE A 15 -26.79 -1.32 -8.95
N PRO A 16 -27.64 -0.91 -9.91
CA PRO A 16 -27.45 0.33 -10.68
C PRO A 16 -27.31 1.59 -9.82
N ARG A 17 -27.89 1.58 -8.61
CA ARG A 17 -27.83 2.66 -7.63
C ARG A 17 -26.43 2.85 -7.02
N LEU A 18 -25.58 1.82 -7.03
CA LEU A 18 -24.20 1.86 -6.55
C LEU A 18 -23.19 2.09 -7.68
N SER A 19 -23.65 2.36 -8.91
CA SER A 19 -22.78 2.49 -10.08
C SER A 19 -21.75 3.62 -9.94
N VAL A 20 -22.20 4.82 -9.52
CA VAL A 20 -21.32 5.97 -9.29
C VAL A 20 -20.30 5.66 -8.20
N LEU A 21 -20.73 5.01 -7.11
CA LEU A 21 -19.86 4.65 -6.00
C LEU A 21 -18.84 3.58 -6.41
N SER A 22 -19.22 2.62 -7.24
CA SER A 22 -18.33 1.59 -7.80
C SER A 22 -17.27 2.19 -8.72
N LEU A 23 -17.67 3.16 -9.56
CA LEU A 23 -16.75 3.88 -10.43
C LEU A 23 -15.76 4.73 -9.64
N LEU A 24 -16.23 5.40 -8.57
CA LEU A 24 -15.37 6.18 -7.68
C LEU A 24 -14.40 5.27 -6.91
N ALA A 25 -14.89 4.19 -6.29
CA ALA A 25 -14.06 3.22 -5.58
C ALA A 25 -12.99 2.61 -6.51
N TYR A 26 -13.36 2.23 -7.73
CA TYR A 26 -12.41 1.76 -8.73
C TYR A 26 -11.39 2.84 -9.13
N SER A 27 -11.84 4.08 -9.35
CA SER A 27 -10.95 5.18 -9.77
C SER A 27 -9.97 5.56 -8.67
N PHE A 28 -10.41 5.66 -7.42
CA PHE A 28 -9.55 5.94 -6.27
C PHE A 28 -8.63 4.77 -5.98
N GLY A 29 -9.09 3.52 -6.05
CA GLY A 29 -8.22 2.35 -5.95
C GLY A 29 -7.17 2.30 -7.06
N CYS A 30 -7.51 2.71 -8.28
CA CYS A 30 -6.56 2.82 -9.38
C CYS A 30 -5.52 3.90 -9.18
N ARG A 31 -5.95 5.09 -8.73
CA ARG A 31 -5.05 6.19 -8.37
C ARG A 31 -4.09 5.76 -7.26
N HIS A 32 -4.63 5.23 -6.17
CA HIS A 32 -3.89 4.81 -4.99
C HIS A 32 -2.81 3.77 -5.33
N GLY A 33 -3.13 2.78 -6.17
CA GLY A 33 -2.14 1.78 -6.61
C GLY A 33 -0.99 2.34 -7.47
N ILE A 34 -1.10 3.55 -7.99
CA ILE A 34 -0.09 4.23 -8.82
C ILE A 34 0.72 5.25 -7.98
N ASP A 35 0.38 5.43 -6.71
CA ASP A 35 1.07 6.39 -5.85
C ASP A 35 2.57 6.04 -5.73
N ALA A 36 3.37 7.11 -5.67
CA ALA A 36 4.82 7.02 -5.78
C ALA A 36 5.46 6.21 -4.63
N ASP A 37 4.78 6.15 -3.48
CA ASP A 37 5.20 5.39 -2.31
C ASP A 37 5.08 3.88 -2.52
N HIS A 38 4.00 3.39 -3.15
CA HIS A 38 3.78 1.99 -3.50
C HIS A 38 4.83 1.52 -4.50
N ILE A 39 5.06 2.33 -5.54
CA ILE A 39 6.09 2.07 -6.55
C ILE A 39 7.47 2.05 -5.89
N ALA A 40 7.81 3.05 -5.09
CA ALA A 40 9.10 3.14 -4.39
C ALA A 40 9.34 1.95 -3.45
N ALA A 41 8.32 1.51 -2.71
CA ALA A 41 8.41 0.37 -1.80
C ALA A 41 8.73 -0.92 -2.55
N ILE A 42 7.94 -1.23 -3.59
CA ILE A 42 8.11 -2.44 -4.41
C ILE A 42 9.48 -2.42 -5.10
N ASP A 43 9.87 -1.27 -5.65
CA ASP A 43 11.11 -1.07 -6.38
C ASP A 43 12.34 -1.22 -5.47
N ASN A 44 12.32 -0.63 -4.27
CA ASN A 44 13.40 -0.79 -3.28
C ASN A 44 13.59 -2.24 -2.86
N VAL A 45 12.50 -2.96 -2.58
CA VAL A 45 12.58 -4.38 -2.22
C VAL A 45 13.03 -5.23 -3.41
N THR A 46 12.57 -4.92 -4.62
CA THR A 46 12.95 -5.60 -5.85
C THR A 46 14.45 -5.46 -6.11
N ARG A 47 14.98 -4.23 -6.09
CA ARG A 47 16.42 -3.95 -6.21
C ARG A 47 17.23 -4.73 -5.19
N ARG A 48 16.77 -4.76 -3.93
CA ARG A 48 17.44 -5.50 -2.86
C ARG A 48 17.46 -7.01 -3.09
N LEU A 49 16.34 -7.62 -3.48
CA LEU A 49 16.25 -9.06 -3.74
C LEU A 49 17.12 -9.44 -4.94
N VAL A 50 17.11 -8.64 -6.01
CA VAL A 50 17.96 -8.84 -7.19
C VAL A 50 19.43 -8.70 -6.83
N ALA A 51 19.82 -7.69 -6.03
CA ALA A 51 21.19 -7.53 -5.54
C ALA A 51 21.65 -8.71 -4.66
N SER A 52 20.70 -9.39 -4.00
CA SER A 52 20.96 -10.61 -3.20
C SER A 52 20.90 -11.90 -4.02
N GLY A 53 20.82 -11.82 -5.36
CA GLY A 53 20.76 -12.97 -6.26
C GLY A 53 19.40 -13.70 -6.28
N GLN A 54 18.35 -13.12 -5.71
CA GLN A 54 17.02 -13.73 -5.63
C GLN A 54 16.09 -13.25 -6.75
N ARG A 55 15.09 -14.09 -7.08
CA ARG A 55 14.02 -13.74 -8.02
C ARG A 55 12.96 -12.87 -7.31
N ALA A 56 12.73 -11.67 -7.83
CA ALA A 56 11.79 -10.70 -7.25
C ALA A 56 10.38 -10.70 -7.89
N VAL A 57 10.03 -11.73 -8.67
CA VAL A 57 8.78 -11.77 -9.47
C VAL A 57 7.49 -11.74 -8.65
N THR A 58 7.51 -12.22 -7.40
CA THR A 58 6.30 -12.29 -6.54
C THR A 58 6.19 -11.13 -5.55
N VAL A 59 7.09 -10.15 -5.59
CA VAL A 59 7.13 -9.03 -4.62
C VAL A 59 5.82 -8.25 -4.62
N GLY A 60 5.34 -7.87 -5.81
CA GLY A 60 4.09 -7.13 -5.95
C GLY A 60 2.87 -7.90 -5.40
N VAL A 61 2.81 -9.21 -5.61
CA VAL A 61 1.70 -10.05 -5.11
C VAL A 61 1.66 -10.06 -3.58
N TRP A 62 2.80 -10.28 -2.93
CA TRP A 62 2.87 -10.28 -1.47
C TRP A 62 2.58 -8.90 -0.88
N PHE A 63 3.08 -7.84 -1.52
CA PHE A 63 2.78 -6.46 -1.14
C PHE A 63 1.26 -6.19 -1.20
N SER A 64 0.62 -6.49 -2.33
CA SER A 64 -0.82 -6.28 -2.51
C SER A 64 -1.65 -7.13 -1.54
N LEU A 65 -1.28 -8.38 -1.26
CA LEU A 65 -1.97 -9.22 -0.28
C LEU A 65 -1.95 -8.61 1.13
N GLY A 66 -0.79 -8.11 1.57
CA GLY A 66 -0.66 -7.44 2.86
C GLY A 66 -1.52 -6.19 2.94
N HIS A 67 -1.47 -5.36 1.91
CA HIS A 67 -2.26 -4.13 1.82
C HIS A 67 -3.78 -4.41 1.81
N CYS A 68 -4.23 -5.34 0.95
CA CYS A 68 -5.64 -5.74 0.86
C CYS A 68 -6.18 -6.31 2.18
N THR A 69 -5.35 -6.97 2.98
CA THR A 69 -5.77 -7.48 4.29
C THR A 69 -6.24 -6.35 5.20
N VAL A 70 -5.50 -5.24 5.24
CA VAL A 70 -5.89 -4.07 6.05
C VAL A 70 -7.15 -3.41 5.51
N VAL A 71 -7.25 -3.24 4.19
CA VAL A 71 -8.42 -2.67 3.53
C VAL A 71 -9.70 -3.46 3.88
N VAL A 72 -9.67 -4.79 3.73
CA VAL A 72 -10.83 -5.65 4.03
C VAL A 72 -11.19 -5.58 5.51
N LEU A 73 -10.19 -5.61 6.40
CA LEU A 73 -10.43 -5.49 7.85
C LEU A 73 -11.05 -4.13 8.20
N LEU A 74 -10.61 -3.05 7.56
CA LEU A 74 -11.16 -1.71 7.78
C LEU A 74 -12.61 -1.62 7.30
N CYS A 75 -12.92 -2.11 6.09
CA CYS A 75 -14.30 -2.17 5.61
C CYS A 75 -15.19 -2.97 6.57
N ALA A 76 -14.73 -4.14 7.01
CA ALA A 76 -15.45 -4.98 7.96
C ALA A 76 -15.66 -4.26 9.31
N ALA A 77 -14.64 -3.56 9.81
CA ALA A 77 -14.73 -2.76 11.03
C ALA A 77 -15.74 -1.62 10.91
N VAL A 78 -15.79 -0.92 9.77
CA VAL A 78 -16.77 0.16 9.52
C VAL A 78 -18.19 -0.41 9.48
N ILE A 79 -18.40 -1.54 8.81
CA ILE A 79 -19.71 -2.22 8.75
C ILE A 79 -20.16 -2.69 10.15
N ALA A 80 -19.25 -3.27 10.94
CA ALA A 80 -19.52 -3.70 12.31
C ALA A 80 -19.77 -2.51 13.25
N GLY A 81 -19.03 -1.41 13.09
CA GLY A 81 -19.19 -0.19 13.87
C GLY A 81 -20.52 0.52 13.60
N ALA A 82 -20.99 0.48 12.35
CA ALA A 82 -22.31 1.00 11.99
C ALA A 82 -23.48 0.24 12.65
N SER A 83 -23.27 -1.03 13.02
CA SER A 83 -24.27 -1.86 13.70
C SER A 83 -24.10 -1.92 15.22
N THR A 84 -22.95 -1.49 15.76
CA THR A 84 -22.60 -1.69 17.17
C THR A 84 -21.92 -0.46 17.78
N THR A 85 -22.65 0.32 18.60
CA THR A 85 -22.08 1.45 19.38
C THR A 85 -21.46 0.94 20.69
N SER A 86 -20.35 0.21 20.62
CA SER A 86 -19.61 -0.21 21.82
C SER A 86 -18.50 0.79 22.17
N SER A 87 -18.28 1.04 23.47
CA SER A 87 -17.23 1.94 23.96
C SER A 87 -15.82 1.50 23.57
N SER A 88 -15.58 0.20 23.46
CA SER A 88 -14.31 -0.38 23.00
C SER A 88 -14.00 -0.04 21.54
N PHE A 89 -15.01 0.03 20.67
CA PHE A 89 -14.82 0.41 19.27
C PHE A 89 -14.38 1.87 19.14
N LYS A 90 -14.97 2.76 19.95
CA LYS A 90 -14.61 4.18 19.99
C LYS A 90 -13.16 4.39 20.43
N ALA A 91 -12.72 3.70 21.48
CA ALA A 91 -11.34 3.77 21.95
C ALA A 91 -10.32 3.24 20.91
N LEU A 92 -10.65 2.15 20.22
CA LEU A 92 -9.80 1.59 19.17
C LEU A 92 -9.72 2.53 17.95
N SER A 93 -10.83 3.16 17.57
CA SER A 93 -10.86 4.15 16.49
C SER A 93 -10.06 5.41 16.83
N GLU A 94 -10.16 5.91 18.06
CA GLU A 94 -9.40 7.09 18.51
C GLU A 94 -7.89 6.79 18.55
N LEU A 95 -7.49 5.62 19.04
CA LEU A 95 -6.08 5.19 18.99
C LEU A 95 -5.58 5.01 17.56
N GLY A 96 -6.39 4.40 16.69
CA GLY A 96 -6.04 4.24 15.27
C GLY A 96 -5.84 5.59 14.56
N ALA A 97 -6.74 6.55 14.79
CA ALA A 97 -6.64 7.90 14.24
C ALA A 97 -5.44 8.68 14.79
N ALA A 98 -5.06 8.45 16.06
CA ALA A 98 -3.91 9.10 16.67
C ALA A 98 -2.57 8.50 16.21
N VAL A 99 -2.47 7.17 16.11
CA VAL A 99 -1.20 6.46 15.86
C VAL A 99 -0.93 6.23 14.37
N GLY A 100 -1.98 6.00 13.57
CA GLY A 100 -1.88 5.69 12.14
C GLY A 100 -1.02 6.69 11.35
N PRO A 101 -1.25 8.02 11.47
CA PRO A 101 -0.47 9.03 10.76
C PRO A 101 1.02 8.98 11.08
N TRP A 102 1.38 8.74 12.34
CA TRP A 102 2.78 8.68 12.76
C TRP A 102 3.47 7.43 12.22
N VAL A 103 2.77 6.29 12.21
CA VAL A 103 3.31 5.04 11.62
C VAL A 103 3.50 5.22 10.12
N ALA A 104 2.49 5.74 9.41
CA ALA A 104 2.57 6.00 7.98
C ALA A 104 3.68 7.00 7.64
N ALA A 105 3.74 8.14 8.34
CA ALA A 105 4.78 9.14 8.16
C ALA A 105 6.17 8.58 8.44
N GLY A 106 6.35 7.76 9.48
CA GLY A 106 7.62 7.11 9.79
C GLY A 106 8.08 6.19 8.64
N VAL A 107 7.20 5.35 8.12
CA VAL A 107 7.52 4.46 6.98
C VAL A 107 7.89 5.27 5.74
N LEU A 108 7.11 6.30 5.40
CA LEU A 108 7.35 7.15 4.23
C LEU A 108 8.65 7.95 4.35
N LEU A 109 8.94 8.53 5.52
CA LEU A 109 10.19 9.26 5.75
C LEU A 109 11.40 8.34 5.66
N LEU A 110 11.30 7.11 6.18
CA LEU A 110 12.38 6.12 6.07
C LEU A 110 12.63 5.73 4.61
N MET A 111 11.57 5.43 3.84
CA MET A 111 11.70 5.09 2.42
C MET A 111 12.18 6.28 1.58
N GLY A 112 11.66 7.48 1.84
CA GLY A 112 12.11 8.71 1.20
C GLY A 112 13.59 8.99 1.48
N GLY A 113 14.04 8.76 2.71
CA GLY A 113 15.45 8.84 3.08
C GLY A 113 16.32 7.85 2.32
N PHE A 114 15.87 6.60 2.18
CA PHE A 114 16.57 5.57 1.40
C PHE A 114 16.66 5.92 -0.09
N ASN A 115 15.56 6.43 -0.67
CA ASN A 115 15.53 6.89 -2.05
C ASN A 115 16.46 8.08 -2.28
N LEU A 116 16.46 9.06 -1.36
CA LEU A 116 17.33 10.22 -1.43
C LEU A 116 18.80 9.83 -1.29
N TYR A 117 19.13 8.88 -0.40
CA TYR A 117 20.47 8.34 -0.27
C TYR A 117 20.92 7.66 -1.57
N SER A 118 20.09 6.76 -2.12
CA SER A 118 20.37 6.07 -3.38
C SER A 118 20.58 7.05 -4.53
N ALA A 119 19.72 8.07 -4.64
CA ALA A 119 19.83 9.13 -5.64
C ALA A 119 21.10 9.96 -5.47
N ARG A 120 21.49 10.31 -4.24
CA ARG A 120 22.74 11.03 -3.95
C ARG A 120 23.96 10.23 -4.37
N GLU A 121 23.97 8.93 -4.10
CA GLU A 121 25.12 8.09 -4.43
C GLU A 121 25.21 7.83 -5.94
N LEU A 122 24.08 7.59 -6.62
CA LEU A 122 23.99 7.58 -8.09
C LEU A 122 24.47 8.91 -8.70
N ALA A 123 24.08 10.05 -8.13
CA ALA A 123 24.50 11.36 -8.62
C ALA A 123 26.01 11.60 -8.43
N LYS A 124 26.60 11.15 -7.31
CA LYS A 124 28.06 11.18 -7.11
C LYS A 124 28.78 10.29 -8.11
N GLN A 125 28.29 9.06 -8.32
CA GLN A 125 28.86 8.13 -9.30
C GLN A 125 28.78 8.71 -10.71
N TRP A 126 27.64 9.26 -11.12
CA TRP A 126 27.50 9.95 -12.41
C TRP A 126 28.52 11.08 -12.57
N ARG A 127 28.69 11.92 -11.55
CA ARG A 127 29.68 13.01 -11.55
C ARG A 127 31.12 12.50 -11.59
N ARG A 128 31.42 11.35 -10.99
CA ARG A 128 32.75 10.71 -11.02
C ARG A 128 33.01 9.92 -12.31
N GLN A 129 31.98 9.32 -12.92
CA GLN A 129 32.08 8.60 -14.19
C GLN A 129 32.22 9.53 -15.40
N GLN A 130 31.89 10.82 -15.28
CA GLN A 130 32.38 11.83 -16.23
C GLN A 130 33.91 11.98 -16.20
N ALA A 131 34.62 11.42 -15.21
CA ALA A 131 36.07 11.45 -15.16
C ALA A 131 36.75 10.12 -15.56
N TRP A 132 36.15 8.93 -15.36
CA TRP A 132 36.80 7.63 -15.66
C TRP A 132 35.77 6.56 -16.08
N GLY A 133 36.12 5.78 -17.12
CA GLY A 133 35.22 4.91 -17.88
C GLY A 133 34.66 3.68 -17.16
N HIS A 134 33.36 3.44 -17.40
CA HIS A 134 32.61 2.17 -17.49
C HIS A 134 33.11 0.96 -16.68
N GLU A 135 32.78 0.91 -15.38
CA GLU A 135 32.43 -0.36 -14.72
C GLU A 135 31.17 -0.16 -13.84
N HIS A 136 30.13 -0.97 -14.10
CA HIS A 136 28.82 -0.89 -13.46
C HIS A 136 28.79 -1.76 -12.19
N GLU A 137 29.02 -1.17 -11.02
CA GLU A 137 28.89 -1.85 -9.73
C GLU A 137 27.62 -1.39 -8.99
N ILE A 138 26.45 -1.61 -9.59
CA ILE A 138 25.14 -1.27 -8.98
C ILE A 138 24.90 -2.09 -7.69
N ALA A 139 25.61 -3.21 -7.51
CA ALA A 139 25.49 -4.10 -6.36
C ALA A 139 26.11 -3.56 -5.04
N SER A 140 27.05 -2.60 -5.11
CA SER A 140 27.80 -2.10 -3.94
C SER A 140 27.07 -0.96 -3.18
N LEU A 141 26.15 -0.25 -3.86
CA LEU A 141 25.46 0.93 -3.34
C LEU A 141 24.49 0.64 -2.20
N VAL A 142 23.71 -0.44 -2.35
CA VAL A 142 22.59 -0.77 -1.44
C VAL A 142 23.09 -1.55 -0.24
N THR A 143 24.18 -2.32 -0.38
CA THR A 143 24.77 -3.15 0.68
C THR A 143 25.58 -2.34 1.68
N SER A 144 26.20 -1.22 1.26
CA SER A 144 27.07 -0.42 2.14
C SER A 144 26.34 0.46 3.16
N CYS A 145 25.11 0.92 2.89
CA CYS A 145 24.48 1.93 3.76
C CYS A 145 23.78 1.34 4.99
N CYS A 146 23.14 0.17 4.87
CA CYS A 146 22.27 -0.36 5.93
C CYS A 146 22.16 -1.91 5.90
N PRO A 147 23.22 -2.67 6.24
CA PRO A 147 23.19 -4.14 6.20
C PRO A 147 22.09 -4.78 7.06
N ALA A 148 21.68 -4.16 8.18
CA ALA A 148 20.62 -4.66 9.06
C ALA A 148 19.21 -4.51 8.47
N LEU A 149 18.92 -3.40 7.80
CA LEU A 149 17.66 -3.22 7.08
C LEU A 149 17.65 -4.07 5.79
N VAL A 150 18.83 -4.24 5.19
CA VAL A 150 19.09 -5.14 4.07
C VAL A 150 19.03 -6.60 4.49
N SER A 151 19.16 -7.01 5.74
CA SER A 151 18.91 -8.41 6.14
C SER A 151 17.44 -8.67 6.48
N ALA A 152 16.67 -7.63 6.78
CA ALA A 152 15.28 -7.74 7.23
C ALA A 152 14.31 -8.32 6.17
N ILE A 153 14.51 -8.07 4.87
CA ILE A 153 13.58 -8.49 3.80
C ILE A 153 14.13 -9.68 2.99
N ASP A 154 14.75 -10.67 3.63
CA ASP A 154 15.49 -11.77 2.97
C ASP A 154 14.71 -12.63 1.97
N ARG A 155 13.38 -12.54 1.90
CA ARG A 155 12.52 -13.31 0.99
C ARG A 155 11.33 -12.48 0.50
N PRO A 156 10.80 -12.75 -0.71
CA PRO A 156 9.63 -12.05 -1.25
C PRO A 156 8.38 -12.09 -0.35
N SER A 157 8.23 -13.13 0.47
CA SER A 157 7.07 -13.25 1.39
C SER A 157 7.09 -12.24 2.53
N ARG A 158 8.27 -11.74 2.95
CA ARG A 158 8.35 -10.72 4.01
C ARG A 158 7.77 -9.37 3.59
N VAL A 159 7.57 -9.17 2.30
CA VAL A 159 6.94 -7.97 1.72
C VAL A 159 5.46 -7.86 2.10
N TYR A 160 4.83 -8.97 2.50
CA TYR A 160 3.50 -8.96 3.08
C TYR A 160 3.38 -7.97 4.26
N TRP A 161 4.36 -7.97 5.16
CA TRP A 161 4.37 -7.07 6.32
C TRP A 161 4.58 -5.61 5.92
N VAL A 162 5.35 -5.37 4.86
CA VAL A 162 5.51 -4.02 4.29
C VAL A 162 4.17 -3.54 3.71
N GLY A 163 3.48 -4.40 2.97
CA GLY A 163 2.15 -4.11 2.43
C GLY A 163 1.12 -3.82 3.53
N LEU A 164 1.17 -4.56 4.64
CA LEU A 164 0.30 -4.34 5.80
C LEU A 164 0.57 -2.95 6.43
N LEU A 165 1.83 -2.58 6.64
CA LEU A 165 2.18 -1.25 7.15
C LEU A 165 1.73 -0.12 6.22
N PHE A 166 1.84 -0.33 4.90
CA PHE A 166 1.31 0.59 3.90
C PHE A 166 -0.22 0.69 3.92
N GLY A 167 -0.90 -0.42 4.20
CA GLY A 167 -2.36 -0.46 4.34
C GLY A 167 -2.90 0.35 5.52
N LEU A 168 -2.06 0.69 6.50
CA LEU A 168 -2.43 1.55 7.63
C LEU A 168 -2.40 3.06 7.29
N GLY A 169 -2.14 3.42 6.02
CA GLY A 169 -2.15 4.81 5.57
C GLY A 169 -3.49 5.51 5.85
N LEU A 170 -3.42 6.74 6.36
CA LEU A 170 -4.61 7.51 6.75
C LEU A 170 -5.47 7.90 5.54
N ASP A 171 -4.86 8.25 4.41
CA ASP A 171 -5.60 8.67 3.21
C ASP A 171 -6.48 7.53 2.69
N THR A 172 -5.92 6.33 2.51
CA THR A 172 -6.66 5.14 2.09
C THR A 172 -7.73 4.77 3.11
N ALA A 173 -7.41 4.84 4.41
CA ALA A 173 -8.36 4.47 5.46
C ALA A 173 -9.58 5.39 5.49
N THR A 174 -9.37 6.71 5.32
CA THR A 174 -10.46 7.69 5.30
C THR A 174 -11.30 7.58 4.03
N GLU A 175 -10.69 7.38 2.87
CA GLU A 175 -11.39 7.14 1.61
C GLU A 175 -12.26 5.88 1.66
N ILE A 176 -11.69 4.76 2.12
CA ILE A 176 -12.40 3.49 2.27
C ILE A 176 -13.56 3.63 3.27
N ALA A 177 -13.33 4.29 4.40
CA ALA A 177 -14.38 4.51 5.39
C ALA A 177 -15.54 5.33 4.82
N LEU A 178 -15.26 6.42 4.10
CA LEU A 178 -16.29 7.26 3.46
C LEU A 178 -17.07 6.50 2.40
N LEU A 179 -16.39 5.76 1.50
CA LEU A 179 -17.04 4.96 0.47
C LEU A 179 -17.91 3.86 1.08
N THR A 180 -17.40 3.16 2.09
CA THR A 180 -18.13 2.09 2.81
C THR A 180 -19.36 2.65 3.53
N MET A 181 -19.22 3.76 4.26
CA MET A 181 -20.33 4.43 4.94
C MET A 181 -21.41 4.91 3.96
N THR A 182 -21.00 5.43 2.80
CA THR A 182 -21.94 5.85 1.74
C THR A 182 -22.67 4.64 1.14
N ALA A 183 -21.97 3.52 0.95
CA ALA A 183 -22.56 2.28 0.42
C ALA A 183 -23.64 1.69 1.35
N ILE A 184 -23.36 1.64 2.66
CA ILE A 184 -24.31 1.09 3.66
C ILE A 184 -25.47 2.04 3.96
N SER A 185 -25.31 3.35 3.72
CA SER A 185 -26.39 4.34 3.89
C SER A 185 -27.35 4.38 2.71
N THR A 186 -27.03 3.71 1.60
CA THR A 186 -27.88 3.65 0.42
C THR A 186 -29.09 2.73 0.68
N PRO A 187 -30.34 3.17 0.44
CA PRO A 187 -31.51 2.34 0.70
C PRO A 187 -31.49 1.03 -0.10
N SER A 188 -31.76 -0.10 0.56
CA SER A 188 -31.89 -1.45 -0.03
C SER A 188 -30.60 -2.04 -0.66
N SER A 189 -29.41 -1.52 -0.32
CA SER A 189 -28.14 -2.18 -0.61
C SER A 189 -27.81 -3.22 0.47
N PRO A 190 -27.40 -4.46 0.10
CA PRO A 190 -26.82 -5.38 1.07
C PRO A 190 -25.51 -4.82 1.61
N ALA A 191 -25.30 -4.84 2.93
CA ALA A 191 -24.05 -4.39 3.55
C ALA A 191 -22.81 -5.13 2.99
N LEU A 192 -22.98 -6.37 2.54
CA LEU A 192 -21.95 -7.16 1.85
C LEU A 192 -21.48 -6.54 0.53
N CYS A 193 -22.31 -5.76 -0.16
CA CYS A 193 -21.88 -5.05 -1.38
C CYS A 193 -20.83 -3.97 -1.07
N ALA A 194 -20.79 -3.45 0.15
CA ALA A 194 -19.78 -2.48 0.57
C ALA A 194 -18.37 -3.09 0.69
N LEU A 195 -18.25 -4.42 0.82
CA LEU A 195 -16.96 -5.13 0.83
C LEU A 195 -16.41 -5.39 -0.58
N VAL A 196 -17.25 -5.26 -1.60
CA VAL A 196 -16.95 -5.65 -3.00
C VAL A 196 -16.84 -4.41 -3.92
N LEU A 197 -17.15 -3.22 -3.39
CA LEU A 197 -16.88 -1.92 -4.02
C LEU A 197 -15.37 -1.65 -4.07
#